data_AF-A0A9Q8H541-F1
#
_entry.id   AF-A0A9Q8H541-F1
#
_cell.length_a   1.000
_cell.length_b   1.000
_cell.length_c   1.000
_cell.angle_alpha   90.00
_cell.angle_beta   90.00
_cell.angle_gamma   90.00
#
_symmetry.space_group_name_H-M   'P 1'
#
loop_
_entity.id
_entity.type
_entity.pdbx_description
1 polymer ?
#
loop_
_entity_poly.entity_id
_entity_poly.type
_entity_poly.pdbx_seq_one_letter_code
_entity_poly.pdbx_strand_id
1 'polypeptide(L)'
;VDITAGNGGKVDFKNGQYLDGTEIEFTATAEGKYRFVKWSDGDTNATRKMTVKGDIKLSAEFEQYIFTLTYMLDGEVYKTVDVEAGAKIVAEDGPEKDGYEFASWEGLPET
;
A
#
# COMPACT_ATOMS: atom_id res chain seq x y z
N VAL A 1 7.42 -12.26 22.98
CA VAL A 1 6.77 -11.27 22.09
C VAL A 1 7.26 -11.53 20.69
N ASP A 2 6.33 -11.81 19.79
CA ASP A 2 6.56 -12.05 18.37
C ASP A 2 5.60 -11.18 17.55
N ILE A 3 6.13 -10.13 16.93
CA ILE A 3 5.38 -9.18 16.11
C ILE A 3 6.03 -9.19 14.72
N THR A 4 5.22 -9.46 13.71
CA THR A 4 5.67 -9.70 12.34
C THR A 4 4.96 -8.79 11.35
N ALA A 5 5.53 -8.64 10.16
CA ALA A 5 4.87 -8.02 9.01
C ALA A 5 4.47 -9.10 7.99
N GLY A 6 3.27 -8.96 7.43
CA GLY A 6 2.90 -9.61 6.18
C GLY A 6 3.59 -8.97 4.97
N ASN A 7 3.32 -9.50 3.79
CA ASN A 7 3.87 -8.98 2.53
C ASN A 7 3.45 -7.53 2.28
N GLY A 8 4.36 -6.69 1.79
CA GLY A 8 4.06 -5.29 1.45
C GLY A 8 4.36 -4.28 2.56
N GLY A 9 5.07 -4.70 3.61
CA GLY A 9 5.52 -3.79 4.65
C GLY A 9 6.55 -4.41 5.57
N LYS A 10 6.90 -3.65 6.61
CA LYS A 10 7.77 -4.07 7.71
C LYS A 10 7.19 -3.65 9.05
N VAL A 11 7.62 -4.32 10.11
CA VAL A 11 7.41 -3.86 11.48
C VAL A 11 8.75 -3.43 12.06
N ASP A 12 8.81 -2.22 12.59
CA ASP A 12 9.92 -1.76 13.42
C ASP A 12 9.69 -2.23 14.86
N PHE A 13 10.23 -3.41 15.18
CA PHE A 13 10.20 -4.01 16.51
C PHE A 13 11.28 -5.07 16.68
N LYS A 14 11.82 -5.19 17.90
CA LYS A 14 12.78 -6.25 18.25
C LYS A 14 12.08 -7.43 18.88
N ASN A 15 11.91 -8.52 18.14
CA ASN A 15 11.31 -9.74 18.68
C ASN A 15 12.18 -10.40 19.77
N GLY A 16 11.52 -11.01 20.76
CA GLY A 16 12.22 -11.65 21.88
C GLY A 16 11.39 -11.86 23.14
N GLN A 17 12.08 -12.20 24.23
CA GLN A 17 11.51 -12.33 25.56
C GLN A 17 11.60 -11.03 26.33
N TYR A 18 10.53 -10.71 27.05
CA TYR A 18 10.39 -9.50 27.85
C TYR A 18 9.76 -9.87 29.19
N LEU A 19 10.11 -9.12 30.24
CA LEU A 19 9.54 -9.32 31.57
C LEU A 19 8.08 -8.87 31.59
N ASP A 20 7.28 -9.50 32.45
CA ASP A 20 5.93 -9.03 32.75
C ASP A 20 5.94 -7.56 33.22
N GLY A 21 4.97 -6.77 32.74
CA GLY A 21 4.88 -5.34 33.00
C GLY A 21 5.74 -4.47 32.07
N THR A 22 6.58 -5.04 31.19
CA THR A 22 7.38 -4.25 30.25
C THR A 22 6.48 -3.52 29.24
N GLU A 23 6.68 -2.22 29.07
CA GLU A 23 6.04 -1.47 27.98
C GLU A 23 6.85 -1.60 26.69
N ILE A 24 6.14 -1.90 25.60
CA ILE A 24 6.71 -2.00 24.26
C ILE A 24 5.99 -1.05 23.31
N GLU A 25 6.72 -0.55 22.33
CA GLU A 25 6.22 0.26 21.22
C GLU A 25 6.71 -0.35 19.91
N PHE A 26 5.82 -0.41 18.92
CA PHE A 26 6.12 -0.95 17.60
C PHE A 26 5.29 -0.24 16.54
N THR A 27 5.81 -0.20 15.32
CA THR A 27 5.17 0.48 14.20
C THR A 27 5.20 -0.41 12.95
N ALA A 28 4.05 -0.57 12.30
CA ALA A 28 3.95 -1.13 10.96
C ALA A 28 4.11 -0.02 9.91
N THR A 29 5.00 -0.24 8.95
CA THR A 29 5.26 0.69 7.84
C THR A 29 5.06 -0.04 6.53
N ALA A 30 4.12 0.44 5.71
CA ALA A 30 3.90 -0.09 4.38
C ALA A 30 5.07 0.25 3.44
N GLU A 31 5.33 -0.60 2.45
CA GLU A 31 6.41 -0.42 1.49
C GLU A 31 5.89 -0.34 0.05
N GLY A 32 6.42 0.62 -0.72
CA GLY A 32 6.11 0.79 -2.13
C GLY A 32 4.62 1.01 -2.39
N LYS A 33 4.01 0.08 -3.13
CA LYS A 33 2.61 0.18 -3.62
C LYS A 33 1.56 -0.29 -2.63
N TYR A 34 1.94 -0.53 -1.37
CA TYR A 34 1.07 -1.09 -0.36
C TYR A 34 0.61 -0.04 0.64
N ARG A 35 -0.48 -0.35 1.36
CA ARG A 35 -0.90 0.36 2.56
C ARG A 35 -1.07 -0.60 3.72
N PHE A 36 -0.88 -0.09 4.93
CA PHE A 36 -1.24 -0.82 6.16
C PHE A 36 -2.76 -0.89 6.26
N VAL A 37 -3.30 -2.08 6.52
CA VAL A 37 -4.74 -2.31 6.68
C VAL A 37 -5.09 -2.36 8.16
N LYS A 38 -4.47 -3.30 8.88
CA LYS A 38 -4.74 -3.58 10.30
C LYS A 38 -3.72 -4.54 10.87
N TRP A 39 -3.71 -4.69 12.18
CA TRP A 39 -3.09 -5.81 12.88
C TRP A 39 -4.03 -7.01 12.90
N SER A 40 -3.47 -8.21 13.13
CA SER A 40 -4.22 -9.46 13.20
C SER A 40 -5.26 -9.53 14.33
N ASP A 41 -5.20 -8.63 15.30
CA ASP A 41 -6.21 -8.45 16.36
C ASP A 41 -7.31 -7.43 15.98
N GLY A 42 -7.28 -6.90 14.76
CA GLY A 42 -8.25 -5.97 14.21
C GLY A 42 -7.94 -4.49 14.43
N ASP A 43 -6.86 -4.15 15.14
CA ASP A 43 -6.49 -2.75 15.39
C ASP A 43 -5.97 -2.07 14.11
N THR A 44 -6.48 -0.89 13.78
CA THR A 44 -6.12 -0.13 12.57
C THR A 44 -5.08 0.96 12.83
N ASN A 45 -4.57 1.10 14.05
CA ASN A 45 -3.49 2.04 14.36
C ASN A 45 -2.13 1.42 14.02
N ALA A 46 -1.40 2.01 13.08
CA ALA A 46 -0.11 1.49 12.63
C ALA A 46 0.98 1.50 13.72
N THR A 47 0.97 2.50 14.60
CA THR A 47 1.85 2.57 15.77
C THR A 47 1.07 2.25 17.04
N ARG A 48 1.58 1.33 17.85
CA ARG A 48 0.90 0.86 19.06
C ARG A 48 1.86 0.75 20.23
N LYS A 49 1.29 0.93 21.43
CA LYS A 49 1.94 0.70 22.72
C LYS A 49 1.18 -0.36 23.49
N MET A 50 1.90 -1.30 24.08
CA MET A 50 1.31 -2.39 24.86
C MET A 50 2.17 -2.71 26.08
N THR A 51 1.54 -3.23 27.13
CA THR A 51 2.23 -3.81 28.29
C THR A 51 2.27 -5.33 28.16
N VAL A 52 3.46 -5.92 28.28
CA VAL A 52 3.65 -7.38 28.26
C VAL A 52 2.99 -7.98 29.51
N LYS A 53 1.96 -8.80 29.31
CA LYS A 53 1.27 -9.56 30.38
C LYS A 53 1.23 -11.07 30.11
N GLY A 54 2.05 -11.52 29.16
CA GLY A 54 2.04 -12.89 28.65
C GLY A 54 2.53 -12.94 27.20
N ASP A 55 2.27 -14.06 26.53
CA ASP A 55 2.65 -14.25 25.13
C ASP A 55 1.86 -13.30 24.22
N ILE A 56 2.60 -12.53 23.43
CA ILE A 56 2.06 -11.63 22.41
C ILE A 56 2.50 -12.19 21.06
N LYS A 57 1.51 -12.42 20.19
CA LYS A 57 1.68 -12.79 18.79
C LYS A 57 0.80 -11.89 17.92
N LEU A 58 1.41 -11.01 17.14
CA LEU A 58 0.70 -10.11 16.23
C LEU A 58 1.34 -10.11 14.85
N SER A 59 0.52 -9.90 13.83
CA SER A 59 1.00 -9.69 12.47
C SER A 59 0.35 -8.45 11.86
N ALA A 60 1.13 -7.60 11.19
CA ALA A 60 0.63 -6.48 10.42
C ALA A 60 0.17 -6.96 9.03
N GLU A 61 -1.07 -6.63 8.69
CA GLU A 61 -1.66 -6.90 7.38
C GLU A 61 -1.52 -5.66 6.49
N PHE A 62 -1.03 -5.88 5.27
CA PHE A 62 -0.90 -4.86 4.24
C PHE A 62 -1.61 -5.35 2.98
N GLU A 63 -2.04 -4.41 2.15
CA GLU A 63 -2.62 -4.70 0.85
C GLU A 63 -2.05 -3.77 -0.23
N GLN A 64 -1.96 -4.26 -1.46
CA GLN A 64 -1.57 -3.42 -2.58
C GLN A 64 -2.67 -2.39 -2.81
N TYR A 65 -2.27 -1.13 -2.81
CA TYR A 65 -3.17 0.00 -2.91
C TYR A 65 -2.85 0.88 -4.12
N ILE A 66 -1.62 0.87 -4.61
CA ILE A 66 -1.19 1.64 -5.77
C ILE A 66 -0.99 0.69 -6.97
N PHE A 67 -1.51 1.10 -8.11
CA PHE A 67 -1.41 0.41 -9.40
C PHE A 67 -0.81 1.35 -10.43
N THR A 68 -0.15 0.81 -11.46
CA THR A 68 0.38 1.63 -12.55
C THR A 68 -0.58 1.56 -13.73
N LEU A 69 -1.12 2.72 -14.11
CA LEU A 69 -1.86 2.94 -15.34
C LEU A 69 -0.86 3.28 -16.45
N THR A 70 -0.92 2.53 -17.55
CA THR A 70 -0.03 2.73 -18.70
C THR A 70 -0.85 3.18 -19.91
N TYR A 71 -0.57 4.38 -20.38
CA TYR A 71 -1.09 4.92 -21.64
C TYR A 71 -0.21 4.46 -22.80
N MET A 72 -0.83 3.90 -23.83
CA MET A 72 -0.15 3.35 -25.00
C MET A 72 -0.55 4.13 -26.24
N LEU A 73 0.44 4.58 -27.02
CA LEU A 73 0.23 5.25 -28.30
C LEU A 73 0.98 4.51 -29.39
N ASP A 74 0.28 4.10 -30.45
CA ASP A 74 0.87 3.40 -31.60
C ASP A 74 1.74 2.17 -31.22
N GLY A 75 1.40 1.49 -30.11
CA GLY A 75 2.12 0.30 -29.62
C GLY A 75 3.30 0.59 -28.69
N GLU A 76 3.61 1.87 -28.42
CA GLU A 76 4.66 2.30 -27.49
C GLU A 76 4.06 2.91 -26.22
N VAL A 77 4.82 2.87 -25.12
CA VAL A 77 4.40 3.51 -23.86
C VAL A 77 4.47 5.03 -24.04
N TYR A 78 3.31 5.68 -23.99
CA TYR A 78 3.20 7.13 -24.01
C TYR A 78 3.47 7.74 -22.64
N LYS A 79 2.80 7.20 -21.61
CA LYS A 79 2.89 7.71 -20.23
C LYS A 79 2.53 6.63 -19.22
N THR A 80 3.13 6.68 -18.04
CA THR A 80 2.70 5.89 -16.89
C THR A 80 2.31 6.79 -15.73
N VAL A 81 1.27 6.40 -15.01
CA VAL A 81 0.75 7.12 -13.84
C VAL A 81 0.45 6.11 -12.75
N ASP A 82 0.89 6.37 -11.54
CA ASP A 82 0.49 5.57 -10.39
C ASP A 82 -0.86 6.07 -9.86
N VAL A 83 -1.80 5.14 -9.68
CA VAL A 83 -3.19 5.39 -9.31
C VAL A 83 -3.56 4.54 -8.09
N GLU A 84 -4.32 5.12 -7.17
CA GLU A 84 -4.83 4.41 -6.00
C GLU A 84 -6.02 3.52 -6.36
N ALA A 85 -6.17 2.41 -5.65
CA ALA A 85 -7.30 1.51 -5.79
C ALA A 85 -8.62 2.26 -5.52
N GLY A 86 -9.56 2.19 -6.46
CA GLY A 86 -10.86 2.86 -6.35
C GLY A 86 -10.83 4.37 -6.61
N ALA A 87 -9.69 4.94 -6.97
CA ALA A 87 -9.64 6.33 -7.42
C ALA A 87 -10.39 6.50 -8.74
N LYS A 88 -11.15 7.59 -8.87
CA LYS A 88 -11.75 7.97 -10.15
C LYS A 88 -10.64 8.34 -11.13
N ILE A 89 -10.55 7.60 -12.24
CA ILE A 89 -9.60 7.91 -13.30
C ILE A 89 -10.07 9.13 -14.09
N VAL A 90 -9.19 10.13 -14.20
CA VAL A 90 -9.33 11.23 -15.13
C VAL A 90 -8.39 10.94 -16.30
N ALA A 91 -8.96 10.90 -17.51
CA ALA A 91 -8.19 10.64 -18.71
C ALA A 91 -7.13 11.75 -18.90
N GLU A 92 -5.90 11.35 -19.22
CA GLU A 92 -4.83 12.28 -19.58
C GLU A 92 -5.09 12.97 -20.91
N ASP A 93 -4.55 14.17 -21.07
CA ASP A 93 -4.59 14.87 -22.36
C ASP A 93 -3.92 14.01 -23.45
N GLY A 94 -4.52 14.00 -24.63
CA GLY A 94 -4.01 13.24 -25.75
C GLY A 94 -2.73 13.82 -26.34
N PRO A 95 -1.98 13.04 -27.14
CA PRO A 95 -0.87 13.56 -27.92
C PRO A 95 -1.35 14.56 -28.98
N GLU A 96 -0.54 15.58 -29.25
CA GLU A 96 -0.69 16.43 -30.42
C GLU A 96 0.07 15.81 -31.60
N LYS A 97 -0.61 15.62 -32.73
CA LYS A 97 -0.01 15.05 -33.95
C LYS A 97 -0.54 15.81 -35.17
N ASP A 98 0.38 16.39 -35.96
CA ASP A 98 0.01 17.21 -37.11
C ASP A 98 -0.92 16.46 -38.08
N GLY A 99 -2.06 17.09 -38.39
CA GLY A 99 -3.09 16.52 -39.27
C GLY A 99 -4.02 15.50 -38.61
N TYR A 100 -3.90 15.28 -37.29
CA TYR A 100 -4.76 14.38 -36.51
C TYR A 100 -5.35 15.13 -35.30
N GLU A 101 -6.58 14.79 -34.95
CA GLU A 101 -7.23 15.21 -33.71
C GLU A 101 -7.35 13.99 -32.79
N PHE A 102 -6.88 14.12 -31.55
CA PHE A 102 -7.00 13.04 -30.58
C PHE A 102 -8.45 12.91 -30.12
N ALA A 103 -9.04 11.73 -30.31
CA ALA A 103 -10.42 11.47 -29.91
C ALA A 103 -10.55 11.14 -28.42
N SER A 104 -9.93 10.03 -27.97
CA SER A 104 -9.96 9.59 -26.57
C SER A 104 -9.00 8.42 -26.33
N TRP A 105 -8.66 8.17 -25.07
CA TRP A 105 -8.03 6.91 -24.66
C TRP A 105 -9.07 5.79 -24.58
N GLU A 106 -8.71 4.60 -25.05
CA GLU A 106 -9.55 3.39 -24.95
C GLU A 106 -9.08 2.49 -23.80
N GLY A 107 -9.99 1.71 -23.22
CA GLY A 107 -9.65 0.71 -22.20
C GLY A 107 -9.29 1.25 -20.81
N LEU A 108 -9.66 2.51 -20.51
CA LEU A 108 -9.53 3.03 -19.15
C LEU A 108 -10.39 2.19 -18.19
N PRO A 109 -9.86 1.77 -17.03
CA PRO A 109 -10.63 0.95 -16.10
C PRO A 109 -11.81 1.74 -15.52
N GLU A 110 -12.97 1.08 -15.47
CA GLU A 110 -14.13 1.58 -14.73
C GLU A 110 -13.90 1.38 -13.22
N THR A 111 -14.33 2.34 -12.40
CA THR A 111 -14.14 2.34 -10.94
C THR A 111 -14.85 1.20 -10.24
#